data_AF-A0A7S1SQP4-F1
#
_entry.id   AF-A0A7S1SQP4-F1
#
_cell.length_a   1.000
_cell.length_b   1.000
_cell.length_c   1.000
_cell.angle_alpha   90.00
_cell.angle_beta   90.00
_cell.angle_gamma   90.00
#
_symmetry.space_group_name_H-M   'P 1'
#
loop_
_entity.id
_entity.type
_entity.pdbx_description
1 polymer ?
#
loop_
_entity_poly.entity_id
_entity_poly.type
_entity_poly.pdbx_seq_one_letter_code
_entity_poly.pdbx_strand_id
1 'polypeptide(L)'
;AGGSAEFCAASGLHFRHLQEAAALRRQLAHYLARSRADWAVHDLLPAAQNPHPDNPIVDMLRRGAAAGWADQVARRVKRWEAVQTDTSNGKRNRAVRYISARSEEAVFLHPNSALHASCPDYVVFKELVRTVKRPYMAVVTEVEAGWLADASPFLCTLSDEAVQEPPPAYRPDRDAVLAWH
;
A
#
# COMPACT_ATOMS: atom_id res chain seq x y z
N ALA A 1 6.43 20.26 19.46
CA ALA A 1 7.84 19.86 19.22
C ALA A 1 8.08 19.21 17.84
N GLY A 2 7.20 19.30 16.83
CA GLY A 2 7.35 18.54 15.57
C GLY A 2 7.31 19.37 14.27
N GLY A 3 7.64 20.66 14.32
CA GLY A 3 7.51 21.54 13.15
C GLY A 3 8.36 22.80 13.20
N SER A 4 9.46 22.79 13.96
CA SER A 4 10.44 23.88 13.93
C SER A 4 11.41 23.68 12.76
N ALA A 5 12.01 24.77 12.28
CA ALA A 5 13.03 24.72 11.25
C ALA A 5 14.25 23.89 11.70
N GLU A 6 14.62 24.00 12.97
CA GLU A 6 15.72 23.24 13.60
C GLU A 6 15.47 21.73 13.56
N PHE A 7 14.26 21.28 13.93
CA PHE A 7 13.90 19.88 13.85
C PHE A 7 13.95 19.35 12.41
N CYS A 8 13.47 20.16 11.46
CA CYS A 8 13.49 19.79 10.05
C CYS A 8 14.92 19.65 9.52
N ALA A 9 15.80 20.59 9.87
CA ALA A 9 17.21 20.56 9.50
C ALA A 9 17.92 19.33 10.10
N ALA A 10 17.70 19.04 11.39
CA ALA A 10 18.30 17.88 12.06
C ALA A 10 17.80 16.54 11.49
N SER A 11 16.55 16.47 11.01
CA SER A 11 15.93 15.24 10.50
C SER A 11 16.04 15.06 8.98
N GLY A 12 16.67 15.99 8.26
CA GLY A 12 16.74 15.96 6.80
C GLY A 12 15.39 16.22 6.09
N LEU A 13 14.46 16.90 6.77
CA LEU A 13 13.13 17.21 6.24
C LEU A 13 13.10 18.63 5.66
N HIS A 14 12.29 18.82 4.60
CA HIS A 14 12.09 20.14 4.01
C HIS A 14 11.01 20.92 4.78
N PHE A 15 11.43 21.97 5.52
CA PHE A 15 10.56 22.74 6.40
C PHE A 15 9.27 23.23 5.73
N ARG A 16 9.38 23.81 4.52
CA ARG A 16 8.23 24.32 3.77
C ARG A 16 7.24 23.21 3.40
N HIS A 17 7.71 22.03 2.99
CA HIS A 17 6.82 20.93 2.62
C HIS A 17 6.07 20.40 3.85
N LEU A 18 6.72 20.37 5.00
CA LEU A 18 6.07 19.95 6.25
C LEU A 18 4.99 20.94 6.69
N GLN A 19 5.25 22.25 6.55
CA GLN A 19 4.24 23.29 6.81
C GLN A 19 3.04 23.19 5.87
N GLU A 20 3.30 23.01 4.57
CA GLU A 20 2.25 22.84 3.56
C GLU A 20 1.42 21.57 3.82
N ALA A 21 2.06 20.45 4.17
CA ALA A 21 1.38 19.21 4.54
C ALA A 21 0.50 19.38 5.80
N ALA A 22 0.98 20.09 6.81
CA ALA A 22 0.20 20.39 8.02
C ALA A 22 -0.99 21.32 7.72
N ALA A 23 -0.83 22.30 6.82
CA ALA A 23 -1.91 23.15 6.36
C ALA A 23 -2.98 22.36 5.58
N LEU A 24 -2.54 21.50 4.65
CA LEU A 24 -3.44 20.65 3.87
C LEU A 24 -4.22 19.68 4.77
N ARG A 25 -3.58 19.08 5.77
CA ARG A 25 -4.25 18.23 6.75
C ARG A 25 -5.38 18.96 7.48
N ARG A 26 -5.16 20.21 7.89
CA ARG A 26 -6.22 21.03 8.53
C ARG A 26 -7.37 21.34 7.58
N GLN A 27 -7.07 21.61 6.31
CA GLN A 27 -8.10 21.83 5.30
C GLN A 27 -8.94 20.58 5.07
N LEU A 28 -8.30 19.41 4.89
CA LEU A 28 -9.00 18.13 4.72
C LEU A 28 -9.86 17.80 5.94
N ALA A 29 -9.36 18.03 7.15
CA ALA A 29 -10.12 17.86 8.39
C ALA A 29 -11.40 18.71 8.40
N HIS A 30 -11.27 19.98 8.01
CA HIS A 30 -12.41 20.89 7.93
C HIS A 30 -13.45 20.41 6.91
N TYR A 31 -13.01 19.96 5.73
CA TYR A 31 -13.90 19.41 4.72
C TYR A 31 -14.62 18.14 5.19
N LEU A 32 -13.91 17.23 5.84
CA LEU A 32 -14.49 15.98 6.37
C LEU A 32 -15.51 16.27 7.49
N ALA A 33 -15.19 17.17 8.41
CA ALA A 33 -16.12 17.59 9.46
C ALA A 33 -17.42 18.19 8.89
N ARG A 34 -17.32 18.86 7.73
CA ARG A 34 -18.47 19.44 7.04
C ARG A 34 -19.29 18.42 6.25
N SER A 35 -18.66 17.40 5.67
CA SER A 35 -19.34 16.42 4.82
C SER A 35 -19.91 15.23 5.59
N ARG A 36 -19.30 14.88 6.72
CA ARG A 36 -19.65 13.73 7.56
C ARG A 36 -19.73 14.17 9.02
N ALA A 37 -20.89 14.71 9.40
CA ALA A 37 -21.13 15.15 10.78
C ALA A 37 -21.13 13.98 11.79
N ASP A 38 -21.29 12.75 11.30
CA ASP A 38 -21.18 11.50 12.05
C ASP A 38 -19.74 11.11 12.37
N TRP A 39 -18.75 11.67 11.68
CA TRP A 39 -17.35 11.40 11.94
C TRP A 39 -16.83 12.40 12.98
N ALA A 40 -16.25 11.91 14.07
CA ALA A 40 -15.63 12.73 15.11
C ALA A 40 -14.30 13.36 14.65
N VAL A 41 -14.33 14.14 13.56
CA VAL A 41 -13.16 14.80 12.95
C VAL A 41 -12.73 16.04 13.73
N HIS A 42 -13.57 16.52 14.65
CA HIS A 42 -13.31 17.72 15.44
C HIS A 42 -12.11 17.59 16.39
N ASP A 43 -11.72 16.36 16.74
CA ASP A 43 -10.62 16.05 17.68
C ASP A 43 -9.33 15.60 16.99
N LEU A 44 -9.06 16.06 15.76
CA LEU A 44 -7.74 15.80 15.17
C LEU A 44 -6.66 16.54 15.98
N LEU A 45 -5.90 15.77 16.75
CA LEU A 45 -4.68 16.24 17.39
C LEU A 45 -3.79 16.94 16.34
N PRO A 46 -3.12 18.04 16.70
CA PRO A 46 -2.04 18.60 15.91
C PRO A 46 -1.10 17.47 15.45
N ALA A 47 -0.63 17.50 14.20
CA ALA A 47 0.17 16.40 13.65
C ALA A 47 1.39 16.03 14.51
N ALA A 48 1.97 17.02 15.20
CA ALA A 48 3.08 16.86 16.14
C ALA A 48 2.74 16.11 17.44
N GLN A 49 1.48 15.74 17.65
CA GLN A 49 0.95 15.07 18.84
C GLN A 49 0.25 13.76 18.47
N ASN A 50 0.36 13.31 17.21
CA ASN A 50 -0.15 12.00 16.83
C ASN A 50 0.59 10.93 17.65
N PRO A 51 -0.13 10.05 18.38
CA PRO A 51 0.51 8.91 19.00
C PRO A 51 1.12 8.02 17.91
N HIS A 52 2.15 7.25 18.29
CA HIS A 52 2.60 6.16 17.44
C HIS A 52 1.41 5.21 17.27
N PRO A 53 1.00 4.88 16.03
CA PRO A 53 -0.15 4.02 15.82
C PRO A 53 0.14 2.61 16.34
N ASP A 54 -0.84 1.98 16.98
CA ASP A 54 -0.78 0.56 17.32
C ASP A 54 -0.86 -0.29 16.04
N ASN A 55 -0.36 -1.53 16.10
CA ASN A 55 -0.43 -2.49 14.99
C ASN A 55 -1.80 -2.57 14.27
N PRO A 56 -2.96 -2.66 14.96
CA PRO A 56 -4.26 -2.71 14.28
C PRO A 56 -4.57 -1.43 13.49
N ILE A 57 -4.14 -0.25 13.97
CA ILE A 57 -4.33 1.02 13.25
C ILE A 57 -3.43 1.04 12.01
N VAL A 58 -2.20 0.56 12.13
CA VAL A 58 -1.27 0.42 11.00
C VAL A 58 -1.87 -0.49 9.93
N ASP A 59 -2.42 -1.64 10.30
CA ASP A 59 -3.05 -2.55 9.34
C ASP A 59 -4.30 -1.95 8.69
N MET A 60 -5.11 -1.20 9.45
CA MET A 60 -6.25 -0.47 8.88
C MET A 60 -5.80 0.58 7.87
N LEU A 61 -4.71 1.31 8.14
CA LEU A 61 -4.13 2.27 7.20
C LEU A 61 -3.58 1.57 5.95
N ARG A 62 -2.92 0.41 6.11
CA ARG A 62 -2.42 -0.40 4.99
C ARG A 62 -3.55 -0.93 4.12
N ARG A 63 -4.64 -1.40 4.73
CA ARG A 63 -5.87 -1.81 4.01
C ARG A 63 -6.51 -0.64 3.28
N GLY A 64 -6.57 0.54 3.89
CA GLY A 64 -7.04 1.75 3.24
C GLY A 64 -6.19 2.16 2.03
N ALA A 65 -4.87 2.07 2.15
CA ALA A 65 -3.96 2.29 1.02
C ALA A 65 -4.18 1.24 -0.08
N ALA A 66 -4.37 -0.03 0.28
CA ALA A 66 -4.66 -1.10 -0.68
C ALA A 66 -5.96 -0.84 -1.45
N ALA A 67 -7.02 -0.41 -0.77
CA ALA A 67 -8.28 -0.04 -1.42
C ALA A 67 -8.14 1.20 -2.31
N GLY A 68 -7.35 2.20 -1.90
CA GLY A 68 -7.13 3.42 -2.67
C GLY A 68 -6.29 3.23 -3.94
N TRP A 69 -5.36 2.27 -3.94
CA TRP A 69 -4.44 1.96 -5.04
C TRP A 69 -4.52 0.50 -5.49
N ALA A 70 -5.74 -0.05 -5.54
CA ALA A 70 -5.95 -1.47 -5.82
C ALA A 70 -5.49 -1.89 -7.23
N ASP A 71 -5.38 -0.94 -8.17
CA ASP A 71 -4.86 -1.14 -9.52
C ASP A 71 -3.31 -1.09 -9.59
N GLN A 72 -2.65 -0.58 -8.54
CA GLN A 72 -1.19 -0.45 -8.47
C GLN A 72 -0.60 -1.44 -7.44
N VAL A 73 -0.91 -2.71 -7.63
CA VAL A 73 -0.37 -3.82 -6.83
C VAL A 73 0.82 -4.45 -7.55
N ALA A 74 1.85 -4.86 -6.81
CA ALA A 74 2.93 -5.66 -7.36
C ALA A 74 3.22 -6.89 -6.48
N ARG A 75 3.40 -8.04 -7.12
CA ARG A 75 3.73 -9.31 -6.48
C ARG A 75 5.21 -9.62 -6.67
N ARG A 76 5.89 -10.04 -5.62
CA ARG A 76 7.27 -10.48 -5.66
C ARG A 76 7.41 -11.76 -6.50
N VAL A 77 8.36 -11.76 -7.43
CA VAL A 77 8.72 -12.95 -8.21
C VAL A 77 9.52 -13.90 -7.32
N LYS A 78 9.02 -15.12 -7.17
CA LYS A 78 9.72 -16.15 -6.40
C LYS A 78 10.95 -16.66 -7.16
N ARG A 79 11.93 -17.18 -6.43
CA ARG A 79 13.20 -17.64 -7.02
C ARG A 79 13.01 -18.69 -8.11
N TRP A 80 12.03 -19.58 -7.96
CA TRP A 80 11.74 -20.64 -8.92
C TRP A 80 11.05 -20.11 -10.18
N GLU A 81 10.19 -19.08 -10.06
CA GLU A 81 9.57 -18.39 -11.21
C GLU A 81 10.62 -17.65 -12.04
N ALA A 82 11.57 -17.00 -11.36
CA ALA A 82 12.62 -16.22 -12.01
C ALA A 82 13.52 -17.06 -12.95
N VAL A 83 13.66 -18.37 -12.70
CA VAL A 83 14.45 -19.29 -13.54
C VAL A 83 13.76 -19.56 -14.88
N GLN A 84 12.43 -19.50 -14.93
CA GLN A 84 11.66 -19.75 -16.15
C GLN A 84 11.59 -18.52 -17.07
N THR A 85 11.65 -17.31 -16.51
CA THR A 85 11.50 -16.04 -17.25
C THR A 85 12.82 -15.43 -17.72
N ASP A 86 13.98 -15.89 -17.24
CA ASP A 86 15.30 -15.35 -17.62
C ASP A 86 15.74 -15.89 -19.00
N THR A 87 15.16 -15.37 -20.08
CA THR A 87 15.63 -15.56 -21.48
C THR A 87 16.76 -14.61 -21.87
N SER A 88 17.20 -13.71 -20.98
CA SER A 88 18.24 -12.71 -21.26
C SER A 88 19.58 -13.03 -20.58
N ASN A 89 20.57 -13.35 -21.42
CA ASN A 89 22.02 -13.36 -21.21
C ASN A 89 22.55 -13.08 -19.79
N GLY A 90 22.86 -14.16 -19.05
CA GLY A 90 24.12 -14.35 -18.31
C GLY A 90 24.47 -13.47 -17.10
N LYS A 91 23.83 -12.30 -16.91
CA LYS A 91 24.06 -11.44 -15.74
C LYS A 91 22.95 -11.65 -14.72
N ARG A 92 23.21 -12.50 -13.73
CA ARG A 92 22.35 -12.69 -12.55
C ARG A 92 22.09 -11.35 -11.87
N ASN A 93 20.95 -10.73 -12.17
CA ASN A 93 20.53 -9.49 -11.53
C ASN A 93 20.06 -9.85 -10.12
N ARG A 94 20.85 -9.51 -9.08
CA ARG A 94 20.57 -9.86 -7.67
C ARG A 94 19.38 -9.10 -7.07
N ALA A 95 18.79 -8.17 -7.82
CA ALA A 95 17.69 -7.38 -7.31
C ALA A 95 16.38 -8.15 -7.32
N VAL A 96 15.62 -8.01 -6.24
CA VAL A 96 14.28 -8.60 -6.12
C VAL A 96 13.35 -7.98 -7.15
N ARG A 97 12.74 -8.83 -7.97
CA ARG A 97 11.80 -8.45 -9.02
C ARG A 97 10.38 -8.55 -8.49
N TYR A 98 9.55 -7.62 -8.93
CA TYR A 98 8.10 -7.65 -8.74
C TYR A 98 7.42 -7.61 -10.10
N ILE A 99 6.26 -8.23 -10.22
CA ILE A 99 5.37 -8.12 -11.39
C ILE A 99 4.19 -7.25 -10.97
N SER A 100 3.94 -6.19 -11.72
CA SER A 100 2.81 -5.30 -11.47
C SER A 100 1.51 -5.93 -12.01
N ALA A 101 0.42 -5.77 -11.27
CA ALA A 101 -0.90 -6.25 -11.70
C ALA A 101 -1.37 -5.51 -12.97
N ARG A 102 -1.00 -4.24 -13.12
CA ARG A 102 -1.34 -3.42 -14.30
C ARG A 102 -0.42 -3.65 -15.50
N SER A 103 0.77 -4.21 -15.27
CA SER A 103 1.75 -4.41 -16.33
C SER A 103 2.64 -5.61 -16.02
N GLU A 104 2.78 -6.53 -16.97
CA GLU A 104 3.69 -7.68 -16.87
C GLU A 104 5.19 -7.28 -16.88
N GLU A 105 5.50 -5.97 -16.93
CA GLU A 105 6.85 -5.44 -16.77
C GLU A 105 7.40 -5.71 -15.35
N ALA A 106 8.67 -6.12 -15.29
CA ALA A 106 9.38 -6.29 -14.04
C ALA A 106 9.68 -4.92 -13.38
N VAL A 107 9.12 -4.70 -12.19
CA VAL A 107 9.30 -3.50 -11.37
C VAL A 107 10.10 -3.80 -10.10
N PHE A 108 10.69 -2.77 -9.49
CA PHE A 108 11.65 -2.94 -8.40
C PHE A 108 11.41 -1.97 -7.25
N LEU A 109 11.74 -2.39 -6.02
CA LEU A 109 11.84 -1.47 -4.90
C LEU A 109 13.10 -0.59 -5.05
N HIS A 110 12.94 0.71 -4.81
CA HIS A 110 14.08 1.62 -4.74
C HIS A 110 14.98 1.26 -3.54
N PRO A 111 16.32 1.34 -3.64
CA PRO A 111 17.24 1.03 -2.53
C PRO A 111 16.99 1.84 -1.25
N ASN A 112 16.48 3.07 -1.39
CA ASN A 112 16.16 3.95 -0.26
C ASN A 112 14.78 3.65 0.36
N SER A 113 14.02 2.67 -0.16
CA SER A 113 12.75 2.28 0.44
C SER A 113 12.98 1.56 1.76
N ALA A 114 12.18 1.85 2.78
CA ALA A 114 12.21 1.14 4.06
C ALA A 114 11.93 -0.37 3.88
N LEU A 115 11.18 -0.76 2.84
CA LEU A 115 10.85 -2.15 2.52
C LEU A 115 11.92 -2.84 1.67
N HIS A 116 13.02 -2.16 1.32
CA HIS A 116 14.06 -2.75 0.47
C HIS A 116 14.72 -3.96 1.13
N ALA A 117 14.86 -3.97 2.45
CA ALA A 117 15.46 -5.08 3.19
C ALA A 117 14.51 -6.26 3.38
N SER A 118 13.24 -5.99 3.76
CA SER A 118 12.25 -7.04 4.02
C SER A 118 11.76 -7.71 2.74
N CYS A 119 11.66 -6.97 1.63
CA CYS A 119 11.18 -7.46 0.34
C CYS A 119 9.88 -8.28 0.46
N PRO A 120 8.76 -7.67 0.88
CA PRO A 120 7.51 -8.39 1.11
C PRO A 120 6.95 -9.01 -0.17
N ASP A 121 6.04 -9.98 -0.01
CA ASP A 121 5.49 -10.72 -1.16
C ASP A 121 4.49 -9.90 -1.99
N TYR A 122 3.74 -9.01 -1.36
CA TYR A 122 2.79 -8.13 -2.03
C TYR A 122 2.97 -6.69 -1.54
N VAL A 123 2.94 -5.76 -2.49
CA VAL A 123 3.01 -4.35 -2.21
C VAL A 123 2.01 -3.58 -3.05
N VAL A 124 1.53 -2.47 -2.51
CA VAL A 124 0.85 -1.42 -3.27
C VAL A 124 1.79 -0.23 -3.41
N PHE A 125 1.74 0.46 -4.55
CA PHE A 125 2.59 1.60 -4.82
C PHE A 125 1.79 2.75 -5.40
N LYS A 126 2.14 3.99 -5.07
CA LYS A 126 1.43 5.15 -5.62
C LYS A 126 1.84 5.45 -7.06
N GLU A 127 3.12 5.32 -7.36
CA GLU A 127 3.67 5.74 -8.64
C GLU A 127 4.86 4.87 -9.08
N LEU A 128 5.07 4.80 -10.40
CA LEU A 128 6.18 4.09 -11.02
C LEU A 128 7.15 5.09 -11.65
N VAL A 129 8.34 5.21 -11.07
CA VAL A 129 9.40 6.11 -11.53
C VAL A 129 10.30 5.35 -12.50
N ARG A 130 10.22 5.67 -13.79
CA ARG A 130 11.08 5.08 -14.81
C ARG A 130 12.45 5.77 -14.82
N THR A 131 13.49 4.99 -14.57
CA THR A 131 14.89 5.44 -14.67
C THR A 131 15.59 4.75 -15.83
N VAL A 132 16.76 5.26 -16.22
CA VAL A 132 17.60 4.67 -17.28
C VAL A 132 17.91 3.19 -17.02
N LYS A 133 18.05 2.79 -15.75
CA LYS A 133 18.43 1.42 -15.39
C LYS A 133 17.22 0.47 -15.31
N ARG A 134 16.12 0.92 -14.70
CA ARG A 134 14.90 0.13 -14.46
C ARG A 134 13.78 0.99 -13.86
N PRO A 135 12.52 0.55 -13.96
CA PRO A 135 11.42 1.17 -13.24
C PRO A 135 11.47 0.88 -11.74
N TYR A 136 11.23 1.90 -10.91
CA TYR A 136 11.14 1.78 -9.46
C TYR A 136 9.76 2.17 -8.95
N MET A 137 9.23 1.40 -8.02
CA MET A 137 8.01 1.74 -7.29
C MET A 137 8.34 2.79 -6.23
N ALA A 138 7.52 3.85 -6.16
CA ALA A 138 7.62 4.91 -5.16
C ALA A 138 6.34 4.98 -4.31
N VAL A 139 6.53 5.39 -3.05
CA VAL A 139 5.52 5.35 -1.98
C VAL A 139 4.89 3.96 -1.88
N VAL A 140 5.68 3.02 -1.36
CA VAL A 140 5.34 1.60 -1.34
C VAL A 140 4.86 1.19 0.05
N THR A 141 3.77 0.43 0.09
CA THR A 141 3.20 -0.14 1.33
C THR A 141 3.05 -1.64 1.18
N GLU A 142 3.50 -2.39 2.18
CA GLU A 142 3.29 -3.84 2.23
C GLU A 142 1.82 -4.17 2.47
N VAL A 143 1.30 -5.20 1.80
CA VAL A 143 -0.10 -5.66 1.96
C VAL A 143 -0.15 -7.18 1.98
N GLU A 144 -1.19 -7.75 2.59
CA GLU A 144 -1.43 -9.19 2.54
C GLU A 144 -2.27 -9.56 1.31
N ALA A 145 -2.00 -10.73 0.73
CA ALA A 145 -2.71 -11.20 -0.46
C ALA A 145 -4.23 -11.29 -0.26
N GLY A 146 -4.68 -11.78 0.90
CA GLY A 146 -6.10 -11.93 1.21
C GLY A 146 -6.86 -10.60 1.24
N TRP A 147 -6.18 -9.47 1.47
CA TRP A 147 -6.83 -8.17 1.52
C TRP A 147 -7.16 -7.62 0.12
N LEU A 148 -6.49 -8.10 -0.92
CA LEU A 148 -6.65 -7.56 -2.27
C LEU A 148 -8.02 -7.89 -2.88
N ALA A 149 -8.47 -9.13 -2.69
CA ALA A 149 -9.79 -9.57 -3.14
C ALA A 149 -10.92 -8.82 -2.41
N ASP A 150 -10.74 -8.58 -1.11
CA ASP A 150 -11.68 -7.78 -0.31
C ASP A 150 -11.67 -6.30 -0.71
N ALA A 151 -10.49 -5.74 -0.99
CA ALA A 151 -10.31 -4.32 -1.27
C ALA A 151 -10.83 -3.91 -2.65
N SER A 152 -10.69 -4.78 -3.65
CA SER A 152 -11.19 -4.52 -5.00
C SER A 152 -11.61 -5.81 -5.71
N PRO A 153 -12.82 -6.33 -5.41
CA PRO A 153 -13.32 -7.55 -6.04
C PRO A 153 -13.46 -7.42 -7.56
N PHE A 154 -13.69 -6.20 -8.08
CA PHE A 154 -13.83 -5.94 -9.51
C PHE A 154 -12.52 -6.08 -10.31
N LEU A 155 -11.37 -6.08 -9.64
CA LEU A 155 -10.05 -6.29 -10.26
C LEU A 155 -9.56 -7.73 -10.10
N CYS A 156 -10.35 -8.60 -9.46
CA CYS A 156 -9.99 -9.98 -9.17
C CYS A 156 -10.92 -10.92 -9.93
N THR A 157 -10.35 -11.96 -10.53
CA THR A 157 -11.13 -13.09 -11.04
C THR A 157 -11.02 -14.21 -10.03
N LEU A 158 -12.15 -14.56 -9.42
CA LEU A 158 -12.25 -15.72 -8.54
C LEU A 158 -12.31 -17.01 -9.36
N SER A 159 -11.97 -18.13 -8.73
CA SER A 159 -12.18 -19.44 -9.33
C SER A 159 -13.69 -19.68 -9.56
N ASP A 160 -14.01 -20.42 -10.62
CA ASP A 160 -15.41 -20.76 -10.95
C ASP A 160 -16.03 -21.66 -9.88
N GLU A 161 -15.21 -22.48 -9.22
CA GLU A 161 -15.64 -23.46 -8.22
C GLU A 161 -15.36 -22.95 -6.81
N ALA A 162 -16.41 -22.81 -6.00
CA ALA A 162 -16.27 -22.50 -4.58
C ALA A 162 -15.57 -23.66 -3.84
N VAL A 163 -14.70 -23.30 -2.92
CA VAL A 163 -14.04 -24.25 -2.01
C VAL A 163 -15.10 -24.91 -1.13
N GLN A 164 -15.06 -26.24 -1.04
CA GLN A 164 -16.03 -27.03 -0.27
C GLN A 164 -15.91 -26.80 1.24
N GLU A 165 -14.69 -26.52 1.72
CA GLU A 165 -14.40 -26.25 3.13
C GLU A 165 -13.69 -24.89 3.30
N PRO A 166 -14.29 -23.93 4.03
CA PRO A 166 -15.56 -24.03 4.74
C PRO A 166 -16.77 -23.84 3.81
N PRO A 167 -17.92 -24.48 4.11
CA PRO A 167 -19.11 -24.40 3.27
C PRO A 167 -19.68 -22.97 3.25
N PRO A 168 -20.43 -22.60 2.19
CA PRO A 168 -21.09 -21.31 2.12
C PRO A 168 -21.97 -21.06 3.34
N ALA A 169 -21.83 -19.89 3.96
CA ALA A 169 -22.51 -19.55 5.19
C ALA A 169 -23.20 -18.17 5.08
N TYR A 170 -24.43 -18.10 5.60
CA TYR A 170 -25.16 -16.83 5.67
C TYR A 170 -24.56 -15.92 6.75
N ARG A 171 -24.33 -14.66 6.37
CA ARG A 171 -23.84 -13.60 7.25
C ARG A 171 -24.91 -12.52 7.42
N PRO A 172 -25.57 -12.45 8.59
CA PRO A 172 -26.66 -11.48 8.84
C PRO A 172 -26.21 -10.03 8.72
N ASP A 173 -24.95 -9.73 9.02
CA ASP A 173 -24.37 -8.38 8.96
C ASP A 173 -24.31 -7.82 7.54
N ARG A 174 -24.24 -8.70 6.53
CA ARG A 174 -24.22 -8.34 5.11
C ARG A 174 -25.49 -8.74 4.37
N ASP A 175 -26.42 -9.39 5.07
CA ASP A 175 -27.59 -10.06 4.51
C ASP A 175 -27.28 -10.87 3.24
N ALA A 176 -26.21 -11.67 3.31
CA ALA A 176 -25.68 -12.39 2.15
C ALA A 176 -25.09 -13.75 2.54
N VAL A 177 -25.14 -14.70 1.60
CA VAL A 177 -24.39 -15.96 1.70
C VAL A 177 -22.99 -15.72 1.18
N LEU A 178 -21.98 -16.00 2.01
CA LEU A 178 -20.58 -15.89 1.64
C LEU A 178 -19.99 -17.28 1.38
N ALA A 179 -19.18 -17.40 0.33
CA ALA A 179 -18.44 -18.60 -0.01
C ALA A 179 -16.96 -18.24 -0.25
N TRP A 180 -16.08 -19.22 -0.07
CA TRP A 180 -14.66 -19.09 -0.38
C TRP A 180 -14.42 -19.64 -1.78
N HIS A 181 -13.55 -18.99 -2.53
CA HIS A 181 -13.18 -19.33 -3.91
C HIS A 181 -11.64 -19.41 -4.01
#